data_AF-A0A1G6DT84-F1
#
_entry.id   AF-A0A1G6DT84-F1
#
_cell.length_a   1.000
_cell.length_b   1.000
_cell.length_c   1.000
_cell.angle_alpha   90.00
_cell.angle_beta   90.00
_cell.angle_gamma   90.00
#
_symmetry.space_group_name_H-M   'P 1'
#
loop_
_entity.id
_entity.type
_entity.pdbx_description
1 polymer ?
#
loop_
_entity_poly.entity_id
_entity_poly.type
_entity_poly.pdbx_seq_one_letter_code
_entity_poly.pdbx_strand_id
1 'polypeptide(L)'
;MILSWIGWSGIARLSVAAALTVGAVSMSVADVRSSTQYRSYSVSGSTARSLVSYMRSNPFRGDHGNAVANIRPSYRISAPSKMTGGTCRAPKVTLNINFVMTLPRGRSESSMASSTRNAWRSFVAFSKRHENTHRSIYIQCGKTFVAKAQRLSAKSCGSLQASIRRLLESEKRACQSKHRAFDRREYNRIRNLSLFRMAGSSR
;
A
#
# COMPACT_ATOMS: atom_id res chain seq x y z
N MET A 1 -47.15 -21.13 -61.17
CA MET A 1 -47.18 -19.67 -61.38
C MET A 1 -45.78 -19.15 -61.05
N ILE A 2 -44.83 -19.10 -61.99
CA ILE A 2 -44.49 -17.99 -62.92
C ILE A 2 -44.45 -16.65 -62.14
N LEU A 3 -43.36 -15.89 -61.99
CA LEU A 3 -42.38 -15.42 -62.97
C LEU A 3 -40.96 -15.19 -62.40
N SER A 4 -40.00 -15.45 -63.28
CA SER A 4 -38.61 -14.93 -63.33
C SER A 4 -38.56 -13.43 -63.55
N TRP A 5 -37.52 -12.73 -63.06
CA TRP A 5 -36.90 -11.58 -63.76
C TRP A 5 -35.39 -11.52 -63.50
N ILE A 6 -34.68 -11.25 -64.60
CA ILE A 6 -33.24 -11.13 -64.82
C ILE A 6 -32.79 -9.69 -64.53
N GLY A 7 -31.53 -9.50 -64.11
CA GLY A 7 -30.70 -8.45 -64.74
C GLY A 7 -29.93 -7.45 -63.87
N TRP A 8 -28.62 -7.44 -64.12
CA TRP A 8 -27.71 -6.29 -64.27
C TRP A 8 -26.87 -5.72 -63.09
N SER A 9 -25.55 -5.88 -63.31
CA SER A 9 -24.52 -4.82 -63.38
C SER A 9 -24.05 -4.14 -62.10
N GLY A 10 -22.88 -4.59 -61.65
CA GLY A 10 -21.67 -3.78 -61.46
C GLY A 10 -21.76 -2.47 -60.68
N ILE A 11 -21.01 -2.40 -59.57
CA ILE A 11 -20.01 -1.36 -59.30
C ILE A 11 -19.04 -1.96 -58.26
N ALA A 12 -17.78 -2.13 -58.65
CA ALA A 12 -16.70 -2.45 -57.73
C ALA A 12 -16.44 -1.22 -56.85
N ARG A 13 -16.75 -1.31 -55.56
CA ARG A 13 -16.36 -0.31 -54.57
C ARG A 13 -14.99 -0.69 -54.02
N LEU A 14 -13.95 0.01 -54.47
CA LEU A 14 -12.64 0.04 -53.84
C LEU A 14 -12.77 0.78 -52.51
N SER A 15 -12.96 0.03 -51.43
CA SER A 15 -12.87 0.54 -50.06
C SER A 15 -11.40 0.52 -49.63
N VAL A 16 -10.74 1.69 -49.64
CA VAL A 16 -9.44 1.87 -48.98
C VAL A 16 -9.67 1.88 -47.47
N ALA A 17 -9.47 0.72 -46.83
CA ALA A 17 -9.50 0.62 -45.38
C ALA A 17 -8.17 1.11 -44.79
N ALA A 18 -8.15 2.33 -44.26
CA ALA A 18 -7.05 2.85 -43.47
C ALA A 18 -7.03 2.13 -42.11
N ALA A 19 -6.14 1.15 -41.96
CA ALA A 19 -5.93 0.42 -40.72
C ALA A 19 -5.15 1.30 -39.71
N LEU A 20 -5.88 1.93 -38.79
CA LEU A 20 -5.31 2.56 -37.60
C LEU A 20 -4.78 1.46 -36.65
N THR A 21 -3.50 1.12 -36.76
CA THR A 21 -2.84 0.26 -35.77
C THR A 21 -2.63 1.04 -34.48
N VAL A 22 -3.57 0.91 -33.54
CA VAL A 22 -3.39 1.36 -32.16
C VAL A 22 -2.34 0.44 -31.53
N GLY A 23 -1.09 0.90 -31.46
CA GLY A 23 -0.02 0.19 -30.76
C GLY A 23 -0.41 0.01 -29.29
N ALA A 24 -0.60 -1.24 -28.86
CA ALA A 24 -0.78 -1.57 -27.47
C ALA A 24 0.52 -1.24 -26.72
N VAL A 25 0.54 -0.09 -26.05
CA VAL A 25 1.62 0.26 -25.12
C VAL A 25 1.46 -0.68 -23.93
N SER A 26 2.21 -1.78 -23.93
CA SER A 26 2.34 -2.67 -22.77
C SER A 26 2.85 -1.82 -21.60
N MET A 27 1.95 -1.37 -20.74
CA MET A 27 2.34 -0.73 -19.49
C MET A 27 3.09 -1.79 -18.69
N SER A 28 4.42 -1.68 -18.65
CA SER A 28 5.26 -2.45 -17.74
C SER A 28 4.73 -2.25 -16.33
N VAL A 29 3.95 -3.22 -15.85
CA VAL A 29 3.42 -3.22 -14.50
C VAL A 29 4.62 -3.19 -13.56
N ALA A 30 4.77 -2.10 -12.81
CA ALA A 30 5.82 -2.01 -11.81
C ALA A 30 5.74 -3.23 -10.87
N ASP A 31 6.77 -4.09 -10.87
CA ASP A 31 6.77 -5.38 -10.15
C ASP A 31 7.02 -5.14 -8.65
N VAL A 32 5.99 -4.67 -7.96
CA VAL A 32 5.95 -4.57 -6.49
C VAL A 32 5.17 -5.74 -5.94
N ARG A 33 5.86 -6.59 -5.19
CA ARG A 33 5.26 -7.73 -4.49
C ARG A 33 5.13 -7.40 -3.02
N SER A 34 4.05 -7.83 -2.39
CA SER A 34 3.84 -7.56 -0.97
C SER A 34 3.19 -8.71 -0.23
N SER A 35 3.58 -8.86 1.04
CA SER A 35 2.98 -9.82 1.98
C SER A 35 2.68 -9.11 3.31
N THR A 36 1.79 -9.64 4.13
CA THR A 36 1.46 -9.03 5.43
C THR A 36 1.28 -10.10 6.49
N GLN A 37 2.15 -10.08 7.50
CA GLN A 37 2.01 -10.85 8.73
C GLN A 37 1.22 -10.02 9.74
N TYR A 38 0.19 -10.62 10.33
CA TYR A 38 -0.56 -10.01 11.43
C TYR A 38 0.00 -10.49 12.78
N ARG A 39 0.18 -9.55 13.70
CA ARG A 39 0.53 -9.79 15.10
C ARG A 39 -0.45 -9.05 15.99
N SER A 40 -0.49 -9.45 17.26
CA SER A 40 -1.28 -8.75 18.26
C SER A 40 -0.51 -8.51 19.54
N TYR A 41 -0.86 -7.43 20.25
CA TYR A 41 -0.45 -7.21 21.63
C TYR A 41 -1.68 -7.16 22.54
N SER A 42 -1.53 -7.60 23.78
CA SER A 42 -2.64 -7.68 24.72
C SER A 42 -2.91 -6.31 25.36
N VAL A 43 -4.19 -5.96 25.46
CA VAL A 43 -4.68 -4.80 26.19
C VAL A 43 -5.57 -5.29 27.34
N SER A 44 -5.19 -4.96 28.57
CA SER A 44 -5.94 -5.36 29.77
C SER A 44 -7.05 -4.36 30.08
N GLY A 45 -8.17 -4.85 30.59
CA GLY A 45 -9.33 -4.05 30.96
C GLY A 45 -10.65 -4.67 30.48
N SER A 46 -11.73 -4.37 31.20
CA SER A 46 -13.10 -4.80 30.88
C SER A 46 -14.07 -3.62 30.66
N THR A 47 -13.65 -2.41 31.02
CA THR A 47 -14.39 -1.15 30.79
C THR A 47 -13.64 -0.24 29.83
N ALA A 48 -14.35 0.64 29.11
CA ALA A 48 -13.73 1.61 28.21
C ALA A 48 -12.62 2.43 28.89
N ARG A 49 -12.87 2.91 30.12
CA ARG A 49 -11.89 3.65 30.92
C ARG A 49 -10.63 2.81 31.20
N SER A 50 -10.78 1.57 31.64
CA SER A 50 -9.65 0.69 31.94
C SER A 50 -8.81 0.36 30.70
N LEU A 51 -9.47 0.11 29.54
CA LEU A 51 -8.79 -0.17 28.28
C LEU A 51 -7.99 1.04 27.78
N VAL A 52 -8.60 2.23 27.78
CA VAL A 52 -7.92 3.46 27.37
C VAL A 52 -6.79 3.82 28.34
N SER A 53 -7.01 3.69 29.65
CA SER A 53 -5.96 3.90 30.65
C SER A 53 -4.79 2.94 30.43
N TYR A 54 -5.06 1.65 30.19
CA TYR A 54 -4.02 0.67 29.92
C TYR A 54 -3.20 1.05 28.70
N MET A 55 -3.84 1.42 27.58
CA MET A 55 -3.13 1.84 26.36
C MET A 55 -2.30 3.11 26.56
N ARG A 56 -2.76 4.06 27.40
CA ARG A 56 -2.00 5.27 27.72
C ARG A 56 -0.77 4.97 28.57
N SER A 57 -0.91 4.11 29.58
CA SER A 57 0.19 3.72 30.47
C SER A 57 1.15 2.71 29.84
N ASN A 58 0.67 1.90 28.88
CA ASN A 58 1.44 0.85 28.21
C ASN A 58 1.37 1.06 26.69
N PRO A 59 1.88 2.19 26.17
CA PRO A 59 1.78 2.49 24.75
C PRO A 59 2.57 1.48 23.94
N PHE A 60 2.00 1.03 22.82
CA PHE A 60 2.77 0.28 21.85
C PHE A 60 3.85 1.19 21.27
N ARG A 61 5.12 0.77 21.30
CA ARG A 61 6.22 1.54 20.71
C ARG A 61 6.21 1.36 19.19
N GLY A 62 5.61 2.32 18.49
CA GLY A 62 5.63 2.44 17.04
C GLY A 62 6.93 3.08 16.53
N ASP A 63 7.04 3.26 15.21
CA ASP A 63 8.26 3.77 14.57
C ASP A 63 8.43 5.30 14.75
N HIS A 64 7.37 5.98 15.17
CA HIS A 64 7.33 7.44 15.41
C HIS A 64 6.89 7.79 16.84
N GLY A 65 7.08 6.87 17.79
CA GLY A 65 6.72 7.05 19.19
C GLY A 65 5.53 6.19 19.61
N ASN A 66 4.76 6.67 20.58
CA ASN A 66 3.64 5.93 21.15
C ASN A 66 2.52 5.77 20.11
N ALA A 67 2.03 4.54 19.97
CA ALA A 67 1.00 4.17 19.02
C ALA A 67 0.01 3.17 19.64
N VAL A 68 -1.11 2.95 18.97
CA VAL A 68 -2.13 1.95 19.35
C VAL A 68 -2.25 0.80 18.35
N ALA A 69 -1.58 0.93 17.21
CA ALA A 69 -1.35 -0.08 16.20
C ALA A 69 -0.10 0.35 15.43
N ASN A 70 0.46 -0.54 14.61
CA ASN A 70 1.60 -0.19 13.76
C ASN A 70 1.71 -1.13 12.58
N ILE A 71 2.26 -0.63 11.47
CA ILE A 71 2.69 -1.43 10.34
C ILE A 71 4.15 -1.14 9.98
N ARG A 72 4.99 -2.19 10.03
CA ARG A 72 6.42 -2.11 9.71
C ARG A 72 6.73 -2.74 8.36
N PRO A 73 7.30 -1.99 7.40
CA PRO A 73 7.77 -2.56 6.15
C PRO A 73 9.20 -3.09 6.25
N SER A 74 9.50 -4.17 5.55
CA SER A 74 10.85 -4.66 5.25
C SER A 74 11.00 -4.84 3.75
N TYR A 75 12.11 -4.35 3.19
CA TYR A 75 12.30 -4.25 1.74
C TYR A 75 13.38 -5.21 1.25
N ARG A 76 13.12 -5.88 0.11
CA ARG A 76 14.13 -6.63 -0.64
C ARG A 76 14.02 -6.29 -2.12
N ILE A 77 15.12 -5.77 -2.69
CA ILE A 77 15.21 -5.44 -4.11
C ILE A 77 15.83 -6.62 -4.87
N SER A 78 15.26 -6.95 -6.02
CA SER A 78 15.92 -7.74 -7.07
C SER A 78 16.03 -6.88 -8.32
N ALA A 79 17.24 -6.69 -8.83
CA ALA A 79 17.52 -5.87 -10.00
C ALA A 79 18.64 -6.52 -10.83
N PRO A 80 18.35 -7.66 -11.51
CA PRO A 80 19.31 -8.26 -12.41
C PRO A 80 19.76 -7.23 -13.45
N SER A 81 21.07 -7.01 -13.51
CA SER A 81 21.66 -5.98 -14.35
C SER A 81 22.56 -6.61 -15.41
N LYS A 82 22.59 -6.00 -16.60
CA LYS A 82 23.34 -6.49 -17.75
C LYS A 82 24.05 -5.33 -18.45
N MET A 83 25.29 -5.56 -18.86
CA MET A 83 26.04 -4.65 -19.72
C MET A 83 25.58 -4.80 -21.17
N THR A 84 25.30 -3.70 -21.87
CA THR A 84 24.95 -3.68 -23.29
C THR A 84 25.42 -2.38 -23.91
N GLY A 85 26.32 -2.45 -24.91
CA GLY A 85 26.88 -1.27 -25.57
C GLY A 85 27.57 -0.30 -24.61
N GLY A 86 28.44 -0.81 -23.72
CA GLY A 86 29.19 0.00 -22.74
C GLY A 86 28.35 0.60 -21.61
N THR A 87 27.04 0.29 -21.54
CA THR A 87 26.13 0.78 -20.52
C THR A 87 25.47 -0.39 -19.79
N CYS A 88 25.48 -0.36 -18.47
CA CYS A 88 24.73 -1.30 -17.65
C CYS A 88 23.31 -0.80 -17.38
N ARG A 89 22.32 -1.69 -17.54
CA ARG A 89 20.89 -1.45 -17.31
C ARG A 89 20.27 -2.57 -16.48
N ALA A 90 19.16 -2.28 -15.81
CA ALA A 90 18.35 -3.26 -15.08
C ALA A 90 16.91 -3.22 -15.62
N PRO A 91 16.63 -3.92 -16.74
CA PRO A 91 15.31 -3.83 -17.39
C PRO A 91 14.17 -4.35 -16.52
N LYS A 92 14.49 -5.27 -15.60
CA LYS A 92 13.55 -5.79 -14.59
C LYS A 92 14.02 -5.39 -13.20
N VAL A 93 13.20 -4.61 -12.50
CA VAL A 93 13.38 -4.30 -11.08
C VAL A 93 12.15 -4.76 -10.35
N THR A 94 12.34 -5.62 -9.35
CA THR A 94 11.28 -6.10 -8.46
C THR A 94 11.55 -5.60 -7.05
N LEU A 95 10.54 -5.01 -6.42
CA LEU A 95 10.57 -4.64 -5.00
C LEU A 95 9.63 -5.54 -4.21
N ASN A 96 10.18 -6.33 -3.29
CA ASN A 96 9.39 -7.10 -2.33
C ASN A 96 9.26 -6.32 -1.03
N ILE A 97 8.02 -6.13 -0.57
CA ILE A 97 7.72 -5.46 0.70
C ILE A 97 7.00 -6.42 1.63
N ASN A 98 7.66 -6.84 2.70
CA ASN A 98 7.06 -7.64 3.75
C ASN A 98 6.58 -6.73 4.87
N PHE A 99 5.29 -6.78 5.19
CA PHE A 99 4.70 -5.99 6.27
C PHE A 99 4.49 -6.84 7.51
N VAL A 100 4.80 -6.26 8.68
CA VAL A 100 4.31 -6.77 9.97
C VAL A 100 3.32 -5.76 10.53
N MET A 101 2.04 -6.12 10.58
CA MET A 101 0.97 -5.31 11.15
C MET A 101 0.65 -5.81 12.55
N THR A 102 0.81 -4.94 13.55
CA THR A 102 0.52 -5.26 14.95
C THR A 102 -0.73 -4.51 15.41
N LEU A 103 -1.73 -5.26 15.87
CA LEU A 103 -3.03 -4.73 16.31
C LEU A 103 -3.30 -4.99 17.80
N PRO A 104 -4.09 -4.14 18.47
CA PRO A 104 -4.47 -4.41 19.85
C PRO A 104 -5.48 -5.56 19.93
N ARG A 105 -5.34 -6.41 20.95
CA ARG A 105 -6.28 -7.48 21.29
C ARG A 105 -6.69 -7.35 22.76
N GLY A 106 -7.99 -7.35 23.03
CA GLY A 106 -8.50 -7.32 24.41
C GLY A 106 -8.16 -8.63 25.12
N ARG A 107 -7.52 -8.56 26.29
CA ARG A 107 -7.16 -9.76 27.07
C ARG A 107 -8.40 -10.51 27.57
N SER A 108 -9.42 -9.77 27.99
CA SER A 108 -10.66 -10.30 28.59
C SER A 108 -11.89 -9.74 27.88
N GLU A 109 -11.92 -9.82 26.54
CA GLU A 109 -13.04 -9.31 25.74
C GLU A 109 -14.37 -9.96 26.10
N SER A 110 -14.37 -11.25 26.47
CA SER A 110 -15.54 -11.98 26.95
C SER A 110 -16.15 -11.42 28.23
N SER A 111 -15.36 -10.73 29.06
CA SER A 111 -15.79 -10.11 30.30
C SER A 111 -16.28 -8.65 30.13
N MET A 112 -16.18 -8.10 28.91
CA MET A 112 -16.68 -6.75 28.63
C MET A 112 -18.20 -6.75 28.49
N ALA A 113 -18.87 -5.77 29.11
CA ALA A 113 -20.27 -5.45 28.80
C ALA A 113 -20.45 -5.16 27.30
N SER A 114 -21.62 -5.46 26.75
CA SER A 114 -21.89 -5.41 25.30
C SER A 114 -21.53 -4.07 24.66
N SER A 115 -21.84 -2.95 25.33
CA SER A 115 -21.49 -1.60 24.86
C SER A 115 -19.97 -1.39 24.75
N THR A 116 -19.21 -1.76 25.78
CA THR A 116 -17.74 -1.66 25.78
C THR A 116 -17.13 -2.57 24.72
N ARG A 117 -17.63 -3.80 24.59
CA ARG A 117 -17.16 -4.75 23.59
C ARG A 117 -17.34 -4.22 22.16
N ASN A 118 -18.50 -3.65 21.86
CA ASN A 118 -18.78 -3.06 20.55
C ASN A 118 -17.89 -1.85 20.27
N ALA A 119 -17.69 -0.98 21.26
CA ALA A 119 -16.78 0.15 21.15
C ALA A 119 -15.32 -0.29 20.94
N TRP A 120 -14.88 -1.33 21.67
CA TRP A 120 -13.56 -1.93 21.52
C TRP A 120 -13.34 -2.52 20.12
N ARG A 121 -14.27 -3.35 19.63
CA ARG A 121 -14.20 -3.93 18.28
C ARG A 121 -14.17 -2.87 17.19
N SER A 122 -14.98 -1.81 17.35
CA SER A 122 -15.00 -0.67 16.42
C SER A 122 -13.66 0.05 16.40
N PHE A 123 -13.03 0.23 17.56
CA PHE A 123 -11.69 0.79 17.66
C PHE A 123 -10.64 -0.10 16.98
N VAL A 124 -10.61 -1.40 17.25
CA VAL A 124 -9.67 -2.34 16.61
C VAL A 124 -9.85 -2.34 15.08
N ALA A 125 -11.09 -2.33 14.61
CA ALA A 125 -11.41 -2.26 13.18
C ALA A 125 -10.96 -0.94 12.54
N PHE A 126 -11.13 0.18 13.25
CA PHE A 126 -10.59 1.48 12.83
C PHE A 126 -9.06 1.42 12.71
N SER A 127 -8.36 0.94 13.75
CA SER A 127 -6.90 0.83 13.75
C SER A 127 -6.40 -0.04 12.59
N LYS A 128 -7.03 -1.19 12.33
CA LYS A 128 -6.69 -2.04 11.18
C LYS A 128 -6.86 -1.30 9.84
N ARG A 129 -7.91 -0.50 9.68
CA ARG A 129 -8.15 0.28 8.45
C ARG A 129 -7.10 1.38 8.28
N HIS A 130 -6.73 2.04 9.38
CA HIS A 130 -5.67 3.05 9.41
C HIS A 130 -4.34 2.44 8.95
N GLU A 131 -3.92 1.31 9.53
CA GLU A 131 -2.68 0.62 9.13
C GLU A 131 -2.71 0.09 7.68
N ASN A 132 -3.87 -0.37 7.20
CA ASN A 132 -4.03 -0.77 5.80
C ASN A 132 -3.88 0.39 4.80
N THR A 133 -4.20 1.61 5.24
CA THR A 133 -3.98 2.80 4.42
C THR A 133 -2.49 3.10 4.30
N HIS A 134 -1.74 3.02 5.40
CA HIS A 134 -0.28 3.08 5.36
C HIS A 134 0.34 1.99 4.47
N ARG A 135 -0.13 0.74 4.56
CA ARG A 135 0.28 -0.34 3.66
C ARG A 135 0.14 0.06 2.19
N SER A 136 -0.99 0.66 1.84
CA SER A 136 -1.28 1.11 0.48
C SER A 136 -0.36 2.24 0.04
N ILE A 137 -0.05 3.19 0.93
CA ILE A 137 0.93 4.27 0.68
C ILE A 137 2.32 3.67 0.40
N TYR A 138 2.79 2.71 1.22
CA TYR A 138 4.07 2.03 1.00
C TYR A 138 4.14 1.35 -0.37
N ILE A 139 3.09 0.63 -0.77
CA ILE A 139 3.02 -0.03 -2.08
C ILE A 139 3.08 1.01 -3.20
N GLN A 140 2.35 2.12 -3.09
CA GLN A 140 2.36 3.17 -4.12
C GLN A 140 3.73 3.86 -4.24
N CYS A 141 4.42 4.11 -3.12
CA CYS A 141 5.80 4.59 -3.13
C CYS A 141 6.74 3.55 -3.76
N GLY A 142 6.56 2.27 -3.46
CA GLY A 142 7.31 1.18 -4.08
C GLY A 142 7.15 1.13 -5.61
N LYS A 143 5.93 1.36 -6.11
CA LYS A 143 5.67 1.42 -7.56
C LYS A 143 6.40 2.60 -8.21
N THR A 144 6.41 3.74 -7.53
CA THR A 144 7.15 4.94 -7.97
C THR A 144 8.65 4.66 -8.03
N PHE A 145 9.19 4.00 -7.00
CA PHE A 145 10.59 3.56 -6.97
C PHE A 145 10.92 2.63 -8.15
N VAL A 146 10.15 1.57 -8.37
CA VAL A 146 10.41 0.59 -9.44
C VAL A 146 10.42 1.28 -10.81
N ALA A 147 9.42 2.12 -11.09
CA ALA A 147 9.33 2.84 -12.36
C ALA A 147 10.54 3.75 -12.62
N LYS A 148 11.09 4.40 -11.59
CA LYS A 148 12.30 5.22 -11.68
C LYS A 148 13.55 4.35 -11.80
N ALA A 149 13.65 3.28 -11.02
CA ALA A 149 14.80 2.39 -10.99
C ALA A 149 15.04 1.68 -12.33
N GLN A 150 13.98 1.27 -13.03
CA GLN A 150 14.07 0.63 -14.36
C GLN A 150 14.65 1.56 -15.43
N ARG A 151 14.57 2.89 -15.24
CA ARG A 151 15.11 3.90 -16.16
C ARG A 151 16.57 4.23 -15.88
N LEU A 152 17.13 3.73 -14.77
CA LEU A 152 18.53 4.00 -14.43
C LEU A 152 19.47 3.20 -15.33
N SER A 153 20.58 3.84 -15.65
CA SER A 153 21.72 3.24 -16.33
C SER A 153 23.02 3.80 -15.79
N ALA A 154 24.11 3.04 -15.91
CA ALA A 154 25.44 3.51 -15.52
C ALA A 154 26.53 2.83 -16.36
N LYS A 155 27.75 3.39 -16.34
CA LYS A 155 28.91 2.81 -17.03
C LYS A 155 29.35 1.43 -16.50
N SER A 156 28.94 1.08 -15.28
CA SER A 156 29.19 -0.23 -14.69
C SER A 156 27.96 -0.73 -13.92
N CYS A 157 27.84 -2.06 -13.80
CA CYS A 157 26.73 -2.66 -13.07
C CYS A 157 26.80 -2.43 -11.56
N GLY A 158 28.00 -2.31 -10.99
CA GLY A 158 28.18 -1.92 -9.59
C GLY A 158 27.66 -0.51 -9.32
N SER A 159 28.00 0.45 -10.19
CA SER A 159 27.49 1.83 -10.07
C SER A 159 25.98 1.93 -10.27
N LEU A 160 25.40 1.11 -11.16
CA LEU A 160 23.95 1.01 -11.33
C LEU A 160 23.28 0.51 -10.04
N GLN A 161 23.78 -0.58 -9.46
CA GLN A 161 23.23 -1.14 -8.22
C GLN A 161 23.31 -0.15 -7.05
N ALA A 162 24.43 0.57 -6.91
CA ALA A 162 24.57 1.62 -5.91
C ALA A 162 23.53 2.74 -6.12
N SER A 163 23.30 3.14 -7.38
CA SER A 163 22.31 4.17 -7.73
C SER A 163 20.89 3.73 -7.41
N ILE A 164 20.53 2.48 -7.71
CA ILE A 164 19.22 1.89 -7.37
C ILE A 164 19.02 1.89 -5.84
N ARG A 165 20.03 1.51 -5.05
CA ARG A 165 19.93 1.53 -3.57
C ARG A 165 19.74 2.95 -3.03
N ARG A 166 20.51 3.92 -3.54
CA ARG A 166 20.36 5.33 -3.14
C ARG A 166 18.98 5.87 -3.51
N LEU A 167 18.47 5.50 -4.68
CA LEU A 167 17.12 5.86 -5.12
C LEU A 167 16.07 5.29 -4.15
N LEU A 168 16.18 4.03 -3.74
CA LEU A 168 15.24 3.46 -2.76
C LEU A 168 15.22 4.27 -1.46
N GLU A 169 16.39 4.61 -0.90
CA GLU A 169 16.45 5.39 0.35
C GLU A 169 15.89 6.81 0.18
N SER A 170 16.10 7.43 -0.99
CA SER A 170 15.48 8.71 -1.32
C SER A 170 13.95 8.61 -1.38
N GLU A 171 13.42 7.61 -2.09
CA GLU A 171 11.98 7.38 -2.20
C GLU A 171 11.35 7.01 -0.85
N LYS A 172 12.05 6.27 0.02
CA LYS A 172 11.59 6.02 1.39
C LYS A 172 11.42 7.31 2.17
N ARG A 173 12.42 8.22 2.12
CA ARG A 173 12.33 9.54 2.78
C ARG A 173 11.19 10.38 2.22
N ALA A 174 11.03 10.42 0.90
CA ALA A 174 9.91 11.12 0.26
C ALA A 174 8.56 10.51 0.69
N CYS A 175 8.46 9.19 0.78
CA CYS A 175 7.26 8.48 1.18
C CYS A 175 6.82 8.85 2.60
N GLN A 176 7.76 9.09 3.53
CA GLN A 176 7.45 9.48 4.91
C GLN A 176 6.58 10.75 5.00
N SER A 177 6.72 11.68 4.05
CA SER A 177 5.83 12.85 4.00
C SER A 177 4.35 12.47 3.80
N LYS A 178 4.07 11.44 2.99
CA LYS A 178 2.72 10.95 2.71
C LYS A 178 2.11 10.24 3.92
N HIS A 179 2.91 9.45 4.64
CA HIS A 179 2.49 8.85 5.92
C HIS A 179 2.10 9.93 6.93
N ARG A 180 2.99 10.89 7.19
CA ARG A 180 2.72 12.00 8.12
C ARG A 180 1.51 12.85 7.72
N ALA A 181 1.32 13.08 6.41
CA ALA A 181 0.17 13.81 5.92
C ALA A 181 -1.15 13.05 6.16
N PHE A 182 -1.14 11.71 6.02
CA PHE A 182 -2.29 10.88 6.36
C PHE A 182 -2.56 10.88 7.87
N ASP A 183 -1.54 10.71 8.70
CA ASP A 183 -1.68 10.70 10.16
C ASP A 183 -2.29 12.00 10.68
N ARG A 184 -1.83 13.13 10.15
CA ARG A 184 -2.36 14.45 10.50
C ARG A 184 -3.85 14.59 10.19
N ARG A 185 -4.32 14.02 9.08
CA ARG A 185 -5.75 14.04 8.71
C ARG A 185 -6.58 13.13 9.62
N GLU A 186 -6.03 12.01 10.05
CA GLU A 186 -6.76 11.02 10.86
C GLU A 186 -6.70 11.28 12.37
N TYR A 187 -5.78 12.14 12.85
CA TYR A 187 -5.54 12.37 14.28
C TYR A 187 -6.82 12.64 15.09
N ASN A 188 -7.71 13.48 14.57
CA ASN A 188 -8.95 13.83 15.25
C ASN A 188 -9.96 12.68 15.29
N ARG A 189 -9.92 11.76 14.32
CA ARG A 189 -10.89 10.65 14.23
C ARG A 189 -10.75 9.68 15.39
N ILE A 190 -9.52 9.37 15.82
CA ILE A 190 -9.27 8.45 16.94
C ILE A 190 -9.94 8.95 18.22
N ARG A 191 -9.82 10.24 18.53
CA ARG A 191 -10.37 10.86 19.76
C ARG A 191 -11.90 10.82 19.80
N ASN A 192 -12.54 10.75 18.64
CA ASN A 192 -13.99 10.73 18.49
C ASN A 192 -14.59 9.33 18.45
N LEU A 193 -13.77 8.26 18.49
CA LEU A 193 -14.28 6.89 18.55
C LEU A 193 -15.02 6.64 19.87
N SER A 194 -16.08 5.84 19.80
CA SER A 194 -16.95 5.54 20.96
C SER A 194 -16.17 5.04 22.17
N LEU A 195 -15.11 4.25 21.97
CA LEU A 195 -14.26 3.76 23.06
C LEU A 195 -13.65 4.92 23.88
N PHE A 196 -13.11 5.94 23.22
CA PHE A 196 -12.50 7.10 23.87
C PHE A 196 -13.57 8.00 24.50
N ARG A 197 -14.70 8.20 23.82
CA ARG A 197 -15.84 8.94 24.38
C ARG A 197 -16.37 8.29 25.66
N MET A 198 -16.55 6.97 25.67
CA MET A 198 -17.01 6.20 26.83
C MET A 198 -15.99 6.17 27.97
N ALA A 199 -14.68 6.24 27.66
CA ALA A 199 -13.65 6.39 28.68
C ALA A 199 -13.70 7.76 29.38
N GLY A 200 -14.48 8.71 28.84
CA GLY A 200 -14.64 10.06 29.34
C GLY A 200 -13.40 10.90 29.09
N SER A 201 -12.93 10.96 27.84
CA SER A 201 -11.73 11.70 27.40
C SER A 201 -11.56 13.06 28.10
N SER A 202 -10.89 13.07 29.26
CA SER A 202 -10.30 14.27 29.85
C SER A 202 -8.93 14.46 29.21
N ARG A 203 -8.86 15.55 28.42
CA ARG A 203 -7.72 16.30 27.85
C ARG A 203 -6.63 15.51 27.12
#